data_AF-A0A2E4KMM7-F1
#
_entry.id   AF-A0A2E4KMM7-F1
#
_cell.length_a   1.000
_cell.length_b   1.000
_cell.length_c   1.000
_cell.angle_alpha   90.00
_cell.angle_beta   90.00
_cell.angle_gamma   90.00
#
_symmetry.space_group_name_H-M   'P 1'
#
loop_
_entity.id
_entity.type
_entity.pdbx_description
1 polymer ?
#
loop_
_entity_poly.entity_id
_entity_poly.type
_entity_poly.pdbx_seq_one_letter_code
_entity_poly.pdbx_strand_id
1 'polypeptide(L)'
;MTLNRPSGDTSHLYDGKTVRSSAPSRKKLAGQVGSGGAIPQDAIPTVEIPSFIESLLGGPLVPKMKFLPPDKMVQNLQIGVYGVLVALAFLTYIISPPQGTIWYILTGSLGLANILQLTIIAGATVLGFMGTFRRDARLSLGSNLLFILAILRFASSKTSLSNDLFNLQSSPTMLSVLVVVYAVLLIMYFELSNGVIRYSMLDTSIRTNEVYVMNPKKIV
;
A
#
# COMPACT_ATOMS: atom_id res chain seq x y z
N MET A 1 -31.42 -25.88 -49.27
CA MET A 1 -31.18 -24.45 -49.50
C MET A 1 -30.42 -23.89 -48.31
N THR A 2 -29.11 -23.70 -48.44
CA THR A 2 -28.25 -23.11 -47.40
C THR A 2 -28.12 -21.62 -47.65
N LEU A 3 -28.50 -20.80 -46.68
CA LEU A 3 -28.46 -19.34 -46.76
C LEU A 3 -27.01 -18.88 -46.46
N ASN A 4 -26.27 -18.46 -47.49
CA ASN A 4 -24.96 -17.84 -47.31
C ASN A 4 -25.13 -16.46 -46.65
N ARG A 5 -24.64 -16.29 -45.42
CA ARG A 5 -24.53 -14.97 -44.80
C ARG A 5 -23.35 -14.21 -45.43
N PRO A 6 -23.52 -12.93 -45.78
CA PRO A 6 -22.42 -12.13 -46.34
C PRO A 6 -21.28 -11.99 -45.31
N SER A 7 -20.05 -12.14 -45.78
CA SER A 7 -18.83 -11.91 -44.99
C SER A 7 -18.73 -10.43 -44.62
N GLY A 8 -18.44 -10.13 -43.34
CA GLY A 8 -18.35 -8.76 -42.80
C GLY A 8 -17.04 -8.03 -43.10
N ASP A 9 -16.27 -8.50 -44.08
CA ASP A 9 -14.98 -7.94 -44.46
C ASP A 9 -15.13 -6.95 -45.62
N THR A 10 -14.57 -5.75 -45.49
CA THR A 10 -14.68 -4.69 -46.50
C THR A 10 -13.62 -4.80 -47.59
N SER A 11 -13.08 -6.00 -47.82
CA SER A 11 -12.06 -6.26 -48.83
C SER A 11 -12.50 -5.91 -50.25
N HIS A 12 -13.81 -5.85 -50.51
CA HIS A 12 -14.39 -5.44 -51.77
C HIS A 12 -14.42 -3.91 -51.97
N LEU A 13 -14.18 -3.10 -50.92
CA LEU A 13 -14.21 -1.64 -50.97
C LEU A 13 -12.82 -1.02 -51.18
N TYR A 14 -11.74 -1.78 -50.94
CA TYR A 14 -10.37 -1.29 -51.05
C TYR A 14 -9.47 -2.37 -51.67
N ASP A 15 -8.84 -2.03 -52.78
CA ASP A 15 -8.00 -2.94 -53.57
C ASP A 15 -6.81 -3.44 -52.73
N GLY A 16 -6.92 -4.69 -52.26
CA GLY A 16 -5.82 -5.42 -51.62
C GLY A 16 -5.55 -5.18 -50.13
N LYS A 17 -6.39 -4.42 -49.39
CA LYS A 17 -6.25 -4.32 -47.91
C LYS A 17 -7.53 -4.73 -47.19
N THR A 18 -7.47 -5.89 -46.53
CA THR A 18 -8.48 -6.36 -45.58
C THR A 18 -8.43 -5.53 -44.30
N VAL A 19 -9.43 -4.67 -44.11
CA VAL A 19 -9.63 -3.91 -42.87
C VAL A 19 -10.95 -4.36 -42.25
N ARG A 20 -10.91 -4.82 -41.01
CA ARG A 20 -12.10 -5.32 -40.32
C ARG A 20 -13.00 -4.13 -39.95
N SER A 21 -14.29 -4.23 -40.26
CA SER A 21 -15.30 -3.17 -40.04
C SER A 21 -15.68 -2.94 -38.57
N SER A 22 -15.12 -3.70 -37.62
CA SER A 22 -15.41 -3.54 -36.20
C SER A 22 -14.19 -3.87 -35.32
N ALA A 23 -14.05 -3.12 -34.23
CA ALA A 23 -13.10 -3.42 -33.18
C ALA A 23 -13.38 -4.83 -32.60
N PRO A 24 -12.36 -5.62 -32.23
CA PRO A 24 -12.58 -6.95 -31.68
C PRO A 24 -13.51 -6.86 -30.47
N SER A 25 -14.73 -7.38 -30.63
CA SER A 25 -15.65 -7.51 -29.51
C SER A 25 -14.98 -8.38 -28.45
N ARG A 26 -14.60 -7.77 -27.32
CA ARG A 26 -14.00 -8.43 -26.15
C ARG A 26 -14.79 -9.67 -25.69
N LYS A 27 -16.08 -9.72 -26.03
CA LYS A 27 -16.99 -10.83 -25.71
C LYS A 27 -16.83 -12.05 -26.63
N LYS A 28 -16.40 -11.87 -27.89
CA LYS A 28 -16.26 -12.97 -28.85
C LYS A 28 -14.90 -13.69 -28.72
N LEU A 29 -13.85 -12.97 -28.30
CA LEU A 29 -12.53 -13.56 -28.06
C LEU A 29 -12.47 -14.36 -26.76
N ALA A 30 -13.21 -13.95 -25.73
CA ALA A 30 -13.23 -14.64 -24.43
C ALA A 30 -13.89 -16.03 -24.50
N GLY A 31 -14.76 -16.29 -25.48
CA GLY A 31 -15.49 -17.55 -25.63
C GLY A 31 -14.78 -18.63 -26.45
N GLN A 32 -13.61 -18.34 -27.03
CA GLN A 32 -12.83 -19.27 -27.86
C GLN A 32 -11.42 -19.52 -27.31
N VAL A 33 -11.13 -19.13 -26.06
CA VAL A 33 -9.88 -19.53 -25.39
C VAL A 33 -10.06 -20.96 -24.89
N GLY A 34 -9.79 -21.91 -25.78
CA GLY A 34 -9.62 -23.31 -25.40
C GLY A 34 -8.44 -23.44 -24.44
N SER A 35 -8.68 -24.10 -23.31
CA SER A 35 -7.81 -25.00 -22.51
C SER A 35 -6.26 -24.91 -22.60
N GLY A 36 -5.67 -23.76 -22.87
CA GLY A 36 -4.22 -23.54 -22.91
C GLY A 36 -3.86 -22.33 -22.08
N GLY A 37 -3.16 -22.53 -20.96
CA GLY A 37 -2.77 -21.47 -20.01
C GLY A 37 -1.69 -20.51 -20.52
N ALA A 38 -1.50 -20.37 -21.82
CA ALA A 38 -0.54 -19.43 -22.39
C ALA A 38 -1.25 -18.12 -22.75
N ILE A 39 -0.82 -17.02 -22.12
CA ILE A 39 -1.29 -15.68 -22.42
C ILE A 39 -0.82 -15.34 -23.86
N PRO A 40 -1.71 -14.88 -24.76
CA PRO A 40 -1.31 -14.42 -26.09
C PRO A 40 -0.23 -13.35 -25.99
N GLN A 41 0.84 -13.46 -26.78
CA GLN A 41 1.94 -12.49 -26.78
C GLN A 41 1.45 -11.05 -27.03
N ASP A 42 0.44 -10.89 -27.88
CA ASP A 42 -0.22 -9.61 -28.17
C ASP A 42 -1.01 -9.03 -26.99
N ALA A 43 -1.25 -9.83 -25.94
CA ALA A 43 -1.87 -9.42 -24.69
C ALA A 43 -0.86 -9.09 -23.58
N ILE A 44 0.44 -9.31 -23.83
CA ILE A 44 1.52 -8.88 -22.93
C ILE A 44 1.87 -7.44 -23.33
N PRO A 45 1.53 -6.43 -22.51
CA PRO A 45 1.93 -5.06 -22.80
C PRO A 45 3.46 -4.98 -22.81
N THR A 46 4.04 -4.43 -23.87
CA THR A 46 5.47 -4.11 -23.93
C THR A 46 5.74 -2.97 -22.94
N VAL A 47 6.29 -3.31 -21.78
CA VAL A 47 6.68 -2.33 -20.76
C VAL A 47 8.09 -1.84 -21.10
N GLU A 48 8.17 -0.72 -21.80
CA GLU A 48 9.44 0.00 -21.97
C GLU A 48 9.73 0.74 -20.66
N ILE A 49 10.70 0.23 -19.89
CA ILE A 49 11.19 0.90 -18.68
C ILE A 49 12.26 1.89 -19.16
N PRO A 50 12.00 3.22 -19.11
CA PRO A 50 12.97 4.19 -19.60
C PRO A 50 14.23 4.17 -18.75
N SER A 51 15.36 4.36 -19.40
CA SER A 51 16.65 4.48 -18.74
C SER A 51 16.74 5.79 -17.93
N PHE A 52 17.64 5.85 -16.95
CA PHE A 52 17.87 7.06 -16.13
C PHE A 52 18.14 8.30 -16.98
N ILE A 53 18.84 8.14 -18.12
CA ILE A 53 19.19 9.22 -19.04
C ILE A 53 17.95 9.75 -19.78
N GLU A 54 17.06 8.86 -20.24
CA GLU A 54 15.80 9.26 -20.88
C GLU A 54 14.86 9.96 -19.89
N SER A 55 14.87 9.58 -18.61
CA SER A 55 14.06 10.27 -17.59
C SER A 55 14.50 11.71 -17.31
N LEU A 56 15.78 12.04 -17.53
CA LEU A 56 16.35 13.39 -17.35
C LEU A 56 16.12 14.29 -18.57
N LEU A 57 16.11 13.73 -19.78
CA LEU A 57 15.98 14.47 -21.04
C LEU A 57 14.53 14.61 -21.55
N GLY A 58 13.54 14.23 -20.74
CA GLY A 58 12.12 14.40 -21.10
C GLY A 58 11.49 13.19 -21.80
N GLY A 59 12.05 12.00 -21.60
CA GLY A 59 11.35 10.74 -21.87
C GLY A 59 10.00 10.68 -21.15
N PRO A 60 9.09 9.78 -21.57
CA PRO A 60 7.71 9.75 -21.08
C PRO A 60 7.68 9.77 -19.56
N LEU A 61 7.30 10.93 -19.02
CA LEU A 61 7.22 11.16 -17.59
C LEU A 61 6.17 10.19 -17.06
N VAL A 62 6.58 9.27 -16.18
CA VAL A 62 5.65 8.43 -15.44
C VAL A 62 4.60 9.38 -14.85
N PRO A 63 3.32 9.27 -15.24
CA PRO A 63 2.31 10.21 -14.80
C PRO A 63 2.33 10.22 -13.28
N LYS A 64 2.70 11.36 -12.69
CA LYS A 64 2.50 11.53 -11.25
C LYS A 64 1.01 11.31 -11.03
N MET A 65 0.68 10.37 -10.15
CA MET A 65 -0.70 10.14 -9.73
C MET A 65 -1.24 11.48 -9.22
N LYS A 66 -2.06 12.13 -10.04
CA LYS A 66 -2.60 13.45 -9.71
C LYS A 66 -3.77 13.24 -8.78
N PHE A 67 -3.48 13.21 -7.50
CA PHE A 67 -4.53 13.14 -6.50
C PHE A 67 -5.33 14.43 -6.46
N LEU A 68 -6.64 14.33 -6.62
CA LEU A 68 -7.54 15.44 -6.31
C LEU A 68 -7.57 15.68 -4.79
N PRO A 69 -8.03 16.87 -4.34
CA PRO A 69 -8.35 17.09 -2.94
C PRO A 69 -9.23 15.94 -2.43
N PRO A 70 -8.92 15.36 -1.26
CA PRO A 70 -9.59 14.16 -0.79
C PRO A 70 -11.08 14.41 -0.55
N ASP A 71 -11.92 13.48 -0.99
CA ASP A 71 -13.32 13.44 -0.60
C ASP A 71 -13.46 13.15 0.92
N LYS A 72 -14.62 13.46 1.49
CA LYS A 72 -14.91 13.35 2.93
C LYS A 72 -14.63 11.95 3.48
N MET A 73 -14.91 10.89 2.70
CA MET A 73 -14.60 9.52 3.13
C MET A 73 -13.09 9.29 3.31
N VAL A 74 -12.28 9.77 2.35
CA VAL A 74 -10.80 9.65 2.42
C VAL A 74 -10.26 10.50 3.55
N GLN A 75 -10.81 11.70 3.75
CA GLN A 75 -10.44 12.57 4.86
C GLN A 75 -10.74 11.94 6.23
N ASN A 76 -11.92 11.34 6.41
CA ASN A 76 -12.25 10.62 7.64
C ASN A 76 -11.30 9.45 7.90
N LEU A 77 -10.91 8.74 6.83
CA LEU A 77 -9.98 7.63 6.94
C LEU A 77 -8.57 8.12 7.29
N GLN A 78 -8.12 9.25 6.73
CA GLN A 78 -6.86 9.90 7.11
C GLN A 78 -6.85 10.30 8.58
N ILE A 79 -7.94 10.89 9.09
CA ILE A 79 -8.10 11.23 10.51
C ILE A 79 -8.02 9.97 11.37
N GLY A 80 -8.69 8.88 10.96
CA GLY A 80 -8.59 7.58 11.61
C GLY A 80 -7.15 7.08 11.68
N VAL A 81 -6.42 7.10 10.56
CA VAL A 81 -5.00 6.73 10.52
C VAL A 81 -4.17 7.59 11.48
N TYR A 82 -4.37 8.91 11.52
CA TYR A 82 -3.63 9.78 12.42
C TYR A 82 -3.90 9.46 13.90
N GLY A 83 -5.15 9.18 14.26
CA GLY A 83 -5.50 8.76 15.62
C GLY A 83 -4.80 7.46 16.02
N VAL A 84 -4.83 6.46 15.12
CA VAL A 84 -4.13 5.18 15.35
C VAL A 84 -2.63 5.35 15.41
N LEU A 85 -2.06 6.18 14.54
CA LEU A 85 -0.61 6.44 14.48
C LEU A 85 -0.10 7.04 15.79
N VAL A 86 -0.82 8.01 16.37
CA VAL A 86 -0.45 8.62 17.65
C VAL A 86 -0.53 7.60 18.79
N ALA A 87 -1.63 6.82 18.84
CA ALA A 87 -1.79 5.77 19.84
C ALA A 87 -0.69 4.70 19.71
N LEU A 88 -0.37 4.29 18.49
CA LEU A 88 0.68 3.32 18.20
C LEU A 88 2.05 3.84 18.61
N ALA A 89 2.40 5.09 18.27
CA ALA A 89 3.68 5.70 18.66
C ALA A 89 3.87 5.76 20.18
N PHE A 90 2.83 6.19 20.90
CA PHE A 90 2.84 6.23 22.36
C PHE A 90 2.99 4.82 22.97
N LEU A 91 2.27 3.85 22.42
CA LEU A 91 2.30 2.48 22.91
C LEU A 91 3.64 1.78 22.62
N THR A 92 4.24 2.02 21.44
CA THR A 92 5.61 1.57 21.12
C THR A 92 6.60 2.12 22.14
N TYR A 93 6.46 3.40 22.50
CA TYR A 93 7.32 4.02 23.49
C TYR A 93 7.21 3.32 24.85
N ILE A 94 6.01 2.96 25.31
CA ILE A 94 5.78 2.27 26.60
C ILE A 94 6.28 0.81 26.58
N ILE A 95 6.04 0.08 25.48
CA ILE A 95 6.28 -1.36 25.42
C ILE A 95 7.72 -1.71 25.07
N SER A 96 8.47 -0.79 24.44
CA SER A 96 9.82 -1.06 23.93
C SER A 96 10.93 -0.52 24.85
N PRO A 97 11.41 -1.28 25.85
CA PRO A 97 12.53 -0.88 26.69
C PRO A 97 13.85 -0.89 25.90
N PRO A 98 14.75 0.09 26.08
CA PRO A 98 16.02 0.15 25.34
C PRO A 98 16.92 -1.09 25.53
N GLN A 99 16.90 -1.71 26.73
CA GLN A 99 17.76 -2.85 27.11
C GLN A 99 17.54 -4.11 26.27
N GLY A 100 16.36 -4.28 25.65
CA GLY A 100 16.03 -5.45 24.83
C GLY A 100 16.20 -5.24 23.32
N THR A 101 16.66 -4.06 22.91
CA THR A 101 16.73 -3.66 21.49
C THR A 101 18.06 -4.04 20.85
N ILE A 102 18.07 -4.14 19.53
CA ILE A 102 19.29 -4.32 18.72
C ILE A 102 20.33 -3.24 19.06
N TRP A 103 19.90 -2.01 19.33
CA TRP A 103 20.77 -0.86 19.59
C TRP A 103 21.57 -1.02 20.88
N TYR A 104 20.96 -1.58 21.93
CA TYR A 104 21.66 -1.86 23.18
C TYR A 104 22.73 -2.93 23.00
N ILE A 105 22.47 -3.95 22.18
CA ILE A 105 23.46 -4.99 21.87
C ILE A 105 24.66 -4.39 21.11
N LEU A 106 24.41 -3.53 20.13
CA LEU A 106 25.46 -2.93 19.32
C LEU A 106 26.30 -1.90 20.08
N THR A 107 25.67 -1.13 20.97
CA THR A 107 26.33 0.00 21.64
C THR A 107 26.78 -0.30 23.06
N GLY A 108 26.19 -1.29 23.73
CA GLY A 108 26.38 -1.57 25.16
C GLY A 108 25.95 -0.44 26.10
N SER A 109 25.36 0.64 25.57
CA SER A 109 25.04 1.86 26.32
C SER A 109 23.55 2.08 26.35
N LEU A 110 22.99 2.15 27.56
CA LEU A 110 21.56 2.39 27.77
C LEU A 110 21.13 3.76 27.22
N GLY A 111 21.98 4.78 27.39
CA GLY A 111 21.69 6.14 26.92
C GLY A 111 21.62 6.22 25.39
N LEU A 112 22.62 5.65 24.70
CA LEU A 112 22.65 5.62 23.24
C LEU A 112 21.52 4.76 22.66
N ALA A 113 21.27 3.60 23.25
CA ALA A 113 20.16 2.74 22.84
C ALA A 113 18.81 3.46 22.96
N ASN A 114 18.59 4.23 24.03
CA ASN A 114 17.36 5.00 24.22
C ASN A 114 17.21 6.10 23.16
N ILE A 115 18.28 6.86 22.88
CA ILE A 115 18.26 7.91 21.84
C ILE A 115 17.94 7.32 20.47
N LEU A 116 18.58 6.20 20.10
CA LEU A 116 18.33 5.53 18.83
C LEU A 116 16.90 5.00 18.74
N GLN A 117 16.41 4.38 19.82
CA GLN A 117 15.05 3.87 19.90
C GLN A 117 14.02 4.99 19.73
N LEU A 118 14.19 6.12 20.41
CA LEU A 118 13.33 7.30 20.26
C LEU A 118 13.39 7.87 18.84
N THR A 119 14.58 7.91 18.24
CA THR A 119 14.76 8.39 16.86
C THR A 119 13.99 7.53 15.86
N ILE A 120 13.99 6.21 16.06
CA ILE A 120 13.24 5.27 15.20
C ILE A 120 11.74 5.44 15.38
N ILE A 121 11.25 5.56 16.62
CA ILE A 121 9.82 5.78 16.89
C ILE A 121 9.37 7.12 16.29
N ALA A 122 10.15 8.18 16.47
CA ALA A 122 9.89 9.49 15.88
C ALA A 122 9.90 9.40 14.34
N GLY A 123 10.90 8.74 13.75
CA GLY A 123 10.99 8.50 12.31
C GLY A 123 9.78 7.73 11.77
N ALA A 124 9.37 6.66 12.45
CA ALA A 124 8.18 5.88 12.10
C ALA A 124 6.93 6.76 12.09
N THR A 125 6.78 7.62 13.10
CA THR A 125 5.65 8.53 13.24
C THR A 125 5.64 9.60 12.15
N VAL A 126 6.79 10.24 11.88
CA VAL A 126 6.92 11.27 10.84
C VAL A 126 6.68 10.68 9.45
N LEU A 127 7.27 9.52 9.13
CA LEU A 127 7.03 8.84 7.87
C LEU A 127 5.57 8.42 7.72
N GLY A 128 4.94 7.97 8.80
CA GLY A 128 3.53 7.57 8.79
C GLY A 128 2.61 8.75 8.54
N PHE A 129 2.87 9.87 9.22
CA PHE A 129 2.12 11.10 9.04
C PHE A 129 2.28 11.62 7.61
N MET A 130 3.52 11.70 7.12
CA MET A 130 3.83 12.20 5.78
C MET A 130 3.30 11.27 4.69
N GLY A 131 3.39 9.96 4.87
CA GLY A 131 2.85 8.96 3.96
C GLY A 131 1.33 9.04 3.85
N THR A 132 0.64 9.20 4.97
CA THR A 132 -0.82 9.39 4.99
C THR A 132 -1.23 10.73 4.36
N PHE A 133 -0.49 11.81 4.66
CA PHE A 133 -0.77 13.15 4.14
C PHE A 133 -0.55 13.24 2.63
N ARG A 134 0.60 12.76 2.15
CA ARG A 134 0.96 12.75 0.73
C ARG A 134 0.34 11.59 -0.04
N ARG A 135 -0.31 10.65 0.66
CA ARG A 135 -0.87 9.40 0.10
C ARG A 135 0.18 8.60 -0.67
N ASP A 136 1.38 8.55 -0.10
CA ASP A 136 2.53 7.86 -0.67
C ASP A 136 2.75 6.51 0.03
N ALA A 137 2.56 5.44 -0.73
CA ALA A 137 2.74 4.06 -0.27
C ALA A 137 4.16 3.79 0.23
N ARG A 138 5.17 4.45 -0.33
CA ARG A 138 6.58 4.22 0.03
C ARG A 138 6.88 4.73 1.43
N LEU A 139 6.38 5.92 1.76
CA LEU A 139 6.54 6.52 3.08
C LEU A 139 5.72 5.75 4.13
N SER A 140 4.51 5.31 3.77
CA SER A 140 3.69 4.46 4.64
C SER A 140 4.36 3.12 4.92
N LEU A 141 4.95 2.48 3.90
CA LEU A 141 5.73 1.26 4.07
C LEU A 141 6.96 1.50 4.97
N GLY A 142 7.68 2.61 4.77
CA GLY A 142 8.80 2.98 5.63
C GLY A 142 8.39 3.13 7.10
N SER A 143 7.26 3.78 7.37
CA SER A 143 6.69 3.87 8.72
C SER A 143 6.39 2.49 9.31
N ASN A 144 5.74 1.62 8.54
CA ASN A 144 5.39 0.27 8.96
C ASN A 144 6.62 -0.55 9.35
N LEU A 145 7.66 -0.50 8.51
CA LEU A 145 8.92 -1.19 8.76
C LEU A 145 9.63 -0.64 9.99
N LEU A 146 9.62 0.68 10.21
CA LEU A 146 10.22 1.26 11.40
C LEU A 146 9.48 0.90 12.68
N PHE A 147 8.14 0.80 12.67
CA PHE A 147 7.39 0.31 13.83
C PHE A 147 7.67 -1.16 14.15
N ILE A 148 7.80 -2.00 13.12
CA ILE A 148 8.23 -3.39 13.29
C ILE A 148 9.64 -3.42 13.88
N LEU A 149 10.57 -2.67 13.29
CA LEU A 149 11.95 -2.60 13.75
C LEU A 149 12.09 -2.02 15.17
N ALA A 150 11.22 -1.10 15.58
CA ALA A 150 11.17 -0.56 16.93
C ALA A 150 10.72 -1.59 17.99
N ILE A 151 9.91 -2.58 17.60
CA ILE A 151 9.42 -3.63 18.51
C ILE A 151 10.26 -4.91 18.45
N LEU A 152 11.15 -5.04 17.45
CA LEU A 152 12.07 -6.17 17.35
C LEU A 152 12.97 -6.20 18.61
N ARG A 153 12.68 -7.18 19.46
CA ARG A 153 13.45 -7.47 20.67
C ARG A 153 14.06 -8.86 20.56
N PHE A 154 15.29 -8.98 21.02
CA PHE A 154 15.85 -10.30 21.27
C PHE A 154 15.28 -10.82 22.58
N ALA A 155 14.65 -11.99 22.50
CA ALA A 155 13.94 -12.61 23.61
C ALA A 155 14.90 -12.93 24.75
N SER A 156 15.01 -12.05 25.74
CA SER A 156 15.57 -12.37 27.06
C SER A 156 14.44 -12.33 28.09
N SER A 157 13.74 -13.46 28.17
CA SER A 157 12.82 -14.04 29.17
C SER A 157 11.92 -13.20 30.09
N LYS A 158 11.96 -11.87 30.10
CA LYS A 158 11.05 -11.01 30.86
C LYS A 158 10.56 -9.88 29.97
N THR A 159 9.25 -9.83 29.79
CA THR A 159 8.55 -8.68 29.22
C THR A 159 8.63 -7.52 30.21
N SER A 160 9.68 -6.71 30.11
CA SER A 160 9.81 -5.44 30.83
C SER A 160 9.20 -4.32 29.99
N LEU A 161 8.53 -3.37 30.66
CA LEU A 161 8.07 -2.13 30.03
C LEU A 161 9.21 -1.10 30.08
N SER A 162 9.25 -0.18 29.13
CA SER A 162 10.22 0.93 29.14
C SER A 162 9.94 1.92 30.27
N ASN A 163 8.65 2.15 30.55
CA ASN A 163 8.15 3.07 31.55
C ASN A 163 7.01 2.42 32.31
N ASP A 164 7.12 2.42 33.63
CA ASP A 164 6.11 1.85 34.53
C ASP A 164 5.18 2.93 35.09
N LEU A 165 4.63 3.77 34.21
CA LEU A 165 3.87 4.96 34.59
C LEU A 165 2.58 4.63 35.39
N PHE A 166 2.08 3.40 35.28
CA PHE A 166 0.86 2.94 35.96
C PHE A 166 1.08 1.64 36.75
N ASN A 167 2.32 1.31 37.14
CA ASN A 167 2.66 0.06 37.82
C ASN A 167 2.15 -1.19 37.08
N LEU A 168 2.11 -1.14 35.74
CA LEU A 168 1.55 -2.19 34.87
C LEU A 168 2.47 -3.42 34.83
N GLN A 169 3.74 -3.26 35.22
CA GLN A 169 4.68 -4.37 35.36
C GLN A 169 4.29 -5.33 36.51
N SER A 170 3.52 -4.85 37.49
CA SER A 170 3.12 -5.65 38.66
C SER A 170 2.15 -6.79 38.34
N SER A 171 1.40 -6.68 37.24
CA SER A 171 0.40 -7.67 36.83
C SER A 171 0.73 -8.26 35.46
N PRO A 172 1.17 -9.53 35.38
CA PRO A 172 1.49 -10.20 34.11
C PRO A 172 0.36 -10.15 33.08
N THR A 173 -0.89 -10.30 33.53
CA THR A 173 -2.08 -10.25 32.67
C THR A 173 -2.25 -8.92 31.96
N MET A 174 -2.06 -7.80 32.66
CA MET A 174 -2.20 -6.46 32.07
C MET A 174 -1.15 -6.21 31.00
N LEU A 175 0.07 -6.68 31.26
CA LEU A 175 1.15 -6.58 30.31
C LEU A 175 0.88 -7.42 29.04
N SER A 176 0.32 -8.62 29.17
CA SER A 176 -0.12 -9.41 28.01
C SER A 176 -1.21 -8.70 27.21
N VAL A 177 -2.20 -8.11 27.88
CA VAL A 177 -3.26 -7.32 27.23
C VAL A 177 -2.65 -6.14 26.47
N LEU A 178 -1.69 -5.44 27.06
CA LEU A 178 -1.05 -4.28 26.44
C LEU A 178 -0.32 -4.65 25.13
N VAL A 179 0.37 -5.79 25.13
CA VAL A 179 1.04 -6.33 23.92
C VAL A 179 0.02 -6.73 22.85
N VAL A 180 -1.11 -7.34 23.25
CA VAL A 180 -2.18 -7.70 22.31
C VAL A 180 -2.80 -6.44 21.69
N VAL A 181 -3.11 -5.42 22.51
CA VAL A 181 -3.63 -4.13 22.03
C VAL A 181 -2.65 -3.50 21.04
N TYR A 182 -1.35 -3.54 21.33
CA TYR A 182 -0.33 -3.06 20.41
C TYR A 182 -0.36 -3.80 19.07
N ALA A 183 -0.41 -5.13 19.09
CA ALA A 183 -0.46 -5.93 17.87
C ALA A 183 -1.71 -5.61 17.02
N VAL A 184 -2.87 -5.46 17.66
CA VAL A 184 -4.11 -5.07 16.99
C VAL A 184 -3.99 -3.67 16.38
N LEU A 185 -3.46 -2.70 17.13
CA LEU A 185 -3.24 -1.32 16.63
C LEU A 185 -2.25 -1.30 15.46
N LEU A 186 -1.20 -2.11 15.49
CA LEU A 186 -0.22 -2.20 14.41
C LEU A 186 -0.86 -2.74 13.12
N ILE A 187 -1.65 -3.82 13.22
CA ILE A 187 -2.38 -4.37 12.07
C ILE A 187 -3.41 -3.37 11.56
N MET A 188 -4.16 -2.74 12.48
CA MET A 188 -5.15 -1.72 12.14
C MET A 188 -4.49 -0.53 11.42
N TYR A 189 -3.32 -0.10 11.85
CA TYR A 189 -2.54 0.94 11.16
C TYR A 189 -2.18 0.53 9.72
N PHE A 190 -1.73 -0.71 9.50
CA PHE A 190 -1.44 -1.22 8.15
C PHE A 190 -2.68 -1.23 7.26
N GLU A 191 -3.79 -1.74 7.76
CA GLU A 191 -5.04 -1.84 7.00
C GLU A 191 -5.62 -0.46 6.67
N LEU A 192 -5.69 0.45 7.65
CA LEU A 192 -6.21 1.79 7.42
C LEU A 192 -5.31 2.62 6.51
N SER A 193 -3.99 2.58 6.68
CA SER A 193 -3.05 3.34 5.84
C SER A 193 -3.10 2.87 4.38
N ASN A 194 -3.17 1.57 4.14
CA ASN A 194 -3.41 1.00 2.81
C ASN A 194 -4.80 1.36 2.27
N GLY A 195 -5.81 1.38 3.14
CA GLY A 195 -7.16 1.84 2.83
C GLY A 195 -7.16 3.27 2.30
N VAL A 196 -6.47 4.21 2.95
CA VAL A 196 -6.37 5.61 2.50
C VAL A 196 -5.86 5.69 1.07
N ILE A 197 -4.80 4.95 0.76
CA ILE A 197 -4.20 4.96 -0.58
C ILE A 197 -5.19 4.39 -1.60
N ARG A 198 -5.80 3.23 -1.31
CA ARG A 198 -6.75 2.57 -2.20
C ARG A 198 -7.98 3.42 -2.46
N TYR A 199 -8.65 3.91 -1.42
CA TYR A 199 -9.85 4.72 -1.56
C TYR A 199 -9.55 6.08 -2.19
N SER A 200 -8.37 6.66 -1.95
CA SER A 200 -7.96 7.88 -2.61
C SER A 200 -7.74 7.71 -4.12
N MET A 201 -7.18 6.58 -4.55
CA MET A 201 -7.03 6.28 -5.97
C MET A 201 -8.40 6.10 -6.63
N LEU A 202 -9.33 5.42 -5.96
CA LEU A 202 -10.69 5.22 -6.44
C LEU A 202 -11.49 6.52 -6.53
N ASP A 203 -11.40 7.39 -5.52
CA ASP A 203 -12.06 8.70 -5.56
C ASP A 203 -11.53 9.53 -6.74
N THR A 204 -10.20 9.55 -6.91
CA THR A 204 -9.57 10.30 -8.00
C THR A 204 -10.00 9.74 -9.36
N SER A 205 -9.97 8.41 -9.55
CA SER A 205 -10.32 7.78 -10.84
C SER A 205 -11.78 7.95 -11.23
N ILE A 206 -12.70 7.93 -10.25
CA ILE A 206 -14.13 8.22 -10.49
C ILE A 206 -14.32 9.67 -10.91
N ARG A 207 -13.62 10.61 -10.25
CA ARG A 207 -13.79 12.05 -10.50
C ARG A 207 -13.12 12.54 -11.78
N THR A 208 -12.06 11.87 -12.24
CA THR A 208 -11.39 12.20 -13.50
C THR A 208 -11.97 11.46 -14.72
N ASN A 209 -12.92 10.53 -14.52
CA ASN A 209 -13.39 9.59 -15.55
C ASN A 209 -12.26 8.75 -16.19
N GLU A 210 -11.07 8.73 -15.57
CA GLU A 210 -9.93 7.89 -15.96
C GLU A 210 -10.05 6.57 -15.19
N VAL A 211 -10.91 5.69 -15.70
CA VAL A 211 -11.35 4.49 -14.98
C VAL A 211 -10.18 3.51 -14.78
N TYR A 212 -9.63 3.45 -13.56
CA TYR A 212 -9.18 2.17 -12.99
C TYR A 212 -10.36 1.56 -12.23
N VAL A 213 -10.99 0.55 -12.85
CA VAL A 213 -12.12 -0.17 -12.29
C VAL A 213 -11.71 -0.87 -10.99
N MET A 214 -12.03 -0.29 -9.84
CA MET A 214 -12.67 -1.09 -8.78
C MET A 214 -13.93 -0.36 -8.40
N ASN A 215 -15.02 -0.66 -9.09
CA ASN A 215 -16.34 -0.21 -8.70
C ASN A 215 -16.70 -0.90 -7.35
N PRO A 216 -16.70 -0.20 -6.20
CA PRO A 216 -17.08 -0.84 -4.94
C PRO A 216 -18.59 -1.09 -4.86
N LYS A 217 -19.39 -0.59 -5.82
CA LYS A 217 -20.85 -0.69 -5.83
C LYS A 217 -21.42 -1.85 -6.63
N LYS A 218 -20.61 -2.84 -7.01
CA LYS A 218 -21.14 -4.10 -7.57
C LYS A 218 -20.42 -5.31 -6.97
N ILE A 219 -20.81 -5.62 -5.74
CA ILE A 219 -20.74 -6.99 -5.26
C ILE A 219 -21.92 -7.70 -5.94
N VAL A 220 -21.62 -8.65 -6.82
CA VAL A 220 -22.59 -9.68 -7.23
C VAL A 220 -22.64 -10.71 -6.12
#